data_AF-A0A7I7NXV1-F1
#
_entry.id   AF-A0A7I7NXV1-F1
#
_cell.length_a   1.000
_cell.length_b   1.000
_cell.length_c   1.000
_cell.angle_alpha   90.00
_cell.angle_beta   90.00
_cell.angle_gamma   90.00
#
_symmetry.space_group_name_H-M   'P 1'
#
loop_
_entity.id
_entity.type
_entity.pdbx_description
1 polymer ?
#
loop_
_entity_poly.entity_id
_entity_poly.type
_entity_poly.pdbx_seq_one_letter_code
_entity_poly.pdbx_strand_id
1 'polypeptide(L)'
;MTVDVVFPRARVAVEVRGCFWHGCPRHHRPSHLNADFWSAKINGNVKRDKAKDAALEAAGWTLVVVWEHDEVAEAVERVKAAIHQTGGSA
;
A
#
# COMPACT_ATOMS: atom_id res chain seq x y z
N MET A 1 -10.32 5.17 -7.76
CA MET A 1 -9.01 4.69 -7.28
C MET A 1 -8.54 5.69 -6.23
N THR A 2 -8.59 5.32 -4.95
CA THR A 2 -8.23 6.21 -3.83
C THR A 2 -6.90 5.76 -3.23
N VAL A 3 -6.11 6.74 -2.80
CA VAL A 3 -4.83 6.60 -2.09
C VAL A 3 -4.85 7.59 -0.93
N ASP A 4 -4.12 7.30 0.15
CA ASP A 4 -4.26 8.05 1.39
C ASP A 4 -3.52 9.38 1.35
N VAL A 5 -2.31 9.37 0.78
CA VAL A 5 -1.46 10.57 0.65
C VAL A 5 -0.86 10.62 -0.75
N VAL A 6 -0.79 11.82 -1.35
CA VAL A 6 -0.18 12.03 -2.65
C VAL A 6 0.81 13.20 -2.62
N PHE A 7 1.88 13.04 -3.39
CA PHE A 7 2.85 14.09 -3.70
C PHE A 7 2.87 14.30 -5.22
N PRO A 8 1.96 15.13 -5.77
CA PRO A 8 1.73 15.19 -7.22
C PRO A 8 2.97 15.58 -8.02
N ARG A 9 3.78 16.52 -7.53
CA ARG A 9 4.98 17.01 -8.23
C ARG A 9 6.05 15.92 -8.40
N ALA A 10 6.14 15.01 -7.44
CA ALA A 10 7.06 13.88 -7.47
C ALA A 10 6.40 12.60 -8.02
N ARG A 11 5.11 12.65 -8.40
CA ARG A 11 4.31 11.48 -8.80
C ARG A 11 4.42 10.31 -7.82
N VAL A 12 4.45 10.61 -6.52
CA VAL A 12 4.46 9.59 -5.46
C VAL A 12 3.08 9.49 -4.83
N ALA A 13 2.56 8.27 -4.71
CA ALA A 13 1.37 7.95 -3.94
C ALA A 13 1.77 7.09 -2.73
N VAL A 14 1.12 7.29 -1.59
CA VAL A 14 1.33 6.51 -0.38
C VAL A 14 0.02 5.87 0.02
N GLU A 15 0.08 4.58 0.37
CA GLU A 15 -1.05 3.82 0.87
C GLU A 15 -0.72 3.16 2.21
N VAL A 16 -1.59 3.37 3.19
CA VAL A 16 -1.47 2.81 4.54
C VAL A 16 -2.38 1.58 4.65
N ARG A 17 -1.77 0.39 4.70
CA ARG A 17 -2.48 -0.89 4.71
C ARG A 17 -2.55 -1.47 6.12
N GLY A 18 -3.77 -1.57 6.64
CA GLY A 18 -4.07 -2.35 7.85
C GLY A 18 -3.75 -3.83 7.69
N CYS A 19 -3.11 -4.44 8.68
CA CYS A 19 -2.56 -5.79 8.52
C CYS A 19 -3.63 -6.85 8.30
N PHE A 20 -4.76 -6.71 8.99
CA PHE A 20 -5.90 -7.59 8.87
C PHE A 20 -6.58 -7.43 7.49
N TRP A 21 -6.97 -6.20 7.16
CA TRP A 21 -7.81 -5.89 5.99
C TRP A 21 -7.15 -6.17 4.65
N HIS A 22 -5.83 -6.03 4.58
CA HIS A 22 -5.05 -6.17 3.35
C HIS A 22 -4.23 -7.46 3.31
N GLY A 23 -4.45 -8.39 4.25
CA GLY A 23 -3.79 -9.70 4.26
C GLY A 23 -2.27 -9.59 4.34
N CYS A 24 -1.77 -8.84 5.33
CA CYS A 24 -0.33 -8.65 5.53
C CYS A 24 0.46 -9.97 5.49
N PRO A 25 1.51 -10.10 4.66
CA PRO A 25 2.29 -11.33 4.56
C PRO A 25 2.98 -11.76 5.86
N ARG A 26 3.20 -10.84 6.80
CA ARG A 26 3.93 -11.09 8.06
C ARG A 26 3.02 -11.28 9.27
N HIS A 27 2.01 -10.43 9.42
CA HIS A 27 1.21 -10.34 10.66
C HIS A 27 -0.26 -10.69 10.47
N HIS A 28 -0.71 -11.05 9.27
CA HIS A 28 -2.09 -11.42 9.06
C HIS A 28 -2.45 -12.66 9.89
N ARG A 29 -3.41 -12.50 10.80
CA ARG A 29 -3.98 -13.57 11.59
C ARG A 29 -5.39 -13.85 11.08
N PRO A 30 -5.63 -14.98 10.40
CA PRO A 30 -6.95 -15.31 9.90
C PRO A 30 -7.98 -15.37 11.03
N SER A 31 -9.19 -14.89 10.78
CA SER A 31 -10.29 -15.09 11.71
C SER A 31 -10.68 -16.57 11.76
N HIS A 32 -10.79 -17.14 12.96
CA HIS A 32 -11.27 -18.52 13.15
C HIS A 32 -12.80 -18.62 13.05
N LEU A 33 -13.51 -17.51 13.30
CA LEU A 33 -14.96 -17.41 13.15
C LEU A 33 -15.30 -16.94 11.73
N ASN A 34 -16.26 -17.58 11.06
CA ASN A 34 -16.62 -17.29 9.66
C ASN A 34 -15.40 -17.28 8.72
N ALA A 35 -14.50 -18.26 8.89
CA ALA A 35 -13.20 -18.31 8.20
C ALA A 35 -13.34 -18.16 6.68
N ASP A 36 -14.24 -18.92 6.04
CA ASP A 36 -14.44 -18.88 4.58
C ASP A 36 -14.87 -17.49 4.09
N PHE A 37 -15.79 -16.85 4.81
CA PHE A 37 -16.24 -15.49 4.48
C PHE A 37 -15.09 -14.49 4.58
N TRP A 38 -14.32 -14.54 5.66
CA TRP A 38 -13.21 -13.63 5.87
C TRP A 38 -12.08 -13.87 4.88
N SER A 39 -11.70 -15.13 4.64
CA SER A 39 -10.71 -15.48 3.63
C SER A 39 -11.12 -14.99 2.24
N ALA A 40 -12.38 -15.18 1.83
CA ALA A 40 -12.88 -14.66 0.56
C ALA A 40 -12.82 -13.12 0.49
N LYS A 41 -13.24 -12.44 1.58
CA LYS A 41 -13.23 -10.97 1.66
C LYS A 41 -11.81 -10.39 1.59
N ILE A 42 -10.88 -10.94 2.38
CA ILE A 42 -9.49 -10.48 2.40
C ILE A 42 -8.82 -10.75 1.05
N ASN A 43 -9.05 -11.92 0.43
CA ASN A 43 -8.54 -12.21 -0.92
C ASN A 43 -9.10 -11.21 -1.96
N GLY A 44 -10.36 -10.82 -1.83
CA GLY A 44 -10.97 -9.77 -2.65
C GLY A 44 -10.31 -8.40 -2.45
N ASN A 45 -9.93 -8.04 -1.23
CA ASN A 45 -9.19 -6.81 -0.93
C ASN A 45 -7.79 -6.86 -1.57
N VAL A 46 -7.04 -7.93 -1.33
CA VAL A 46 -5.70 -8.12 -1.91
C VAL A 46 -5.72 -8.06 -3.44
N LYS A 47 -6.74 -8.63 -4.09
CA LYS A 47 -6.89 -8.55 -5.54
C LYS A 47 -7.11 -7.11 -6.02
N ARG A 48 -7.91 -6.34 -5.29
CA ARG A 48 -8.14 -4.91 -5.59
C ARG A 48 -6.89 -4.07 -5.36
N ASP A 49 -6.14 -4.35 -4.30
CA ASP A 49 -4.87 -3.70 -4.01
C ASP A 49 -3.88 -3.91 -5.17
N LYS A 50 -3.68 -5.17 -5.60
CA LYS A 50 -2.83 -5.49 -6.76
C LYS A 50 -3.24 -4.78 -8.04
N ALA A 51 -4.55 -4.69 -8.31
CA ALA A 51 -5.06 -3.99 -9.48
C ALA A 51 -4.79 -2.48 -9.41
N LYS A 52 -4.89 -1.90 -8.21
CA LYS A 52 -4.56 -0.49 -7.97
C LYS A 52 -3.07 -0.22 -8.11
N ASP A 53 -2.24 -1.11 -7.55
CA ASP A 53 -0.77 -1.02 -7.63
C ASP A 53 -0.33 -0.97 -9.10
N ALA A 54 -0.81 -1.92 -9.91
CA ALA A 54 -0.54 -1.98 -11.34
C ALA A 54 -1.07 -0.74 -12.09
N ALA A 55 -2.24 -0.23 -11.74
CA ALA A 55 -2.82 0.95 -12.40
C ALA A 55 -2.03 2.23 -12.09
N LEU A 56 -1.54 2.40 -10.86
CA LEU A 56 -0.70 3.53 -10.46
C LEU A 56 0.65 3.47 -11.17
N GLU A 57 1.29 2.31 -11.19
CA GLU A 57 2.57 2.11 -11.87
C GLU A 57 2.46 2.35 -13.37
N ALA A 58 1.43 1.78 -14.03
CA ALA A 58 1.16 2.01 -15.45
C ALA A 58 0.85 3.48 -15.76
N ALA A 59 0.24 4.19 -14.82
CA ALA A 59 0.03 5.62 -14.92
C ALA A 59 1.31 6.43 -14.61
N GLY A 60 2.45 5.81 -14.30
CA GLY A 60 3.73 6.47 -14.02
C GLY A 60 3.86 7.05 -12.62
N TRP A 61 3.08 6.54 -11.67
CA TRP A 61 3.21 6.88 -10.25
C TRP A 61 4.11 5.88 -9.53
N THR A 62 4.94 6.39 -8.63
CA THR A 62 5.65 5.56 -7.65
C THR A 62 4.74 5.34 -6.44
N LEU A 63 4.37 4.10 -6.16
CA LEU A 63 3.57 3.75 -5.00
C LEU A 63 4.47 3.32 -3.83
N VAL A 64 4.29 3.94 -2.67
CA VAL A 64 4.89 3.53 -1.40
C VAL A 64 3.81 2.92 -0.52
N VAL A 65 3.92 1.63 -0.23
CA VAL A 65 3.02 0.94 0.70
C VAL A 65 3.62 0.95 2.11
N VAL A 66 2.86 1.49 3.06
CA VAL A 66 3.17 1.48 4.49
C VAL A 66 2.19 0.54 5.17
N TRP A 67 2.70 -0.45 5.88
CA TRP A 67 1.84 -1.32 6.69
C TRP A 67 1.60 -0.71 8.06
N GLU A 68 0.44 -1.02 8.65
CA GLU A 68 0.07 -0.61 10.01
C GLU A 68 1.11 -0.98 11.07
N HIS A 69 1.82 -2.09 10.90
CA HIS A 69 2.87 -2.53 11.82
C HIS A 69 4.24 -1.88 11.55
N ASP A 70 4.40 -1.10 10.47
CA ASP A 70 5.69 -0.49 10.17
C ASP A 70 5.97 0.65 11.17
N GLU A 71 7.22 0.76 11.61
CA GLU A 71 7.65 1.90 12.43
C GLU A 71 7.48 3.20 11.64
N VAL A 72 6.81 4.19 12.25
CA VAL A 72 6.41 5.42 11.55
C VAL A 72 7.62 6.18 11.02
N ALA A 73 8.70 6.24 11.79
CA ALA A 73 9.94 6.92 11.37
C ALA A 73 10.53 6.27 10.10
N GLU A 74 10.55 4.94 10.03
CA GLU A 74 11.06 4.21 8.86
C GLU A 74 10.15 4.36 7.65
N ALA A 75 8.82 4.37 7.85
CA ALA A 75 7.85 4.64 6.80
C ALA A 75 8.05 6.04 6.19
N VAL A 76 8.25 7.06 7.04
CA VAL A 76 8.51 8.43 6.60
C VAL A 76 9.81 8.52 5.79
N GLU A 77 10.89 7.87 6.22
CA GLU A 77 12.14 7.89 5.45
C GLU A 77 12.00 7.21 4.07
N ARG A 78 11.24 6.12 3.96
CA ARG A 78 10.93 5.50 2.65
C ARG A 78 10.16 6.44 1.74
N VAL A 79 9.16 7.15 2.28
CA VAL A 79 8.39 8.14 1.51
C VAL A 79 9.28 9.29 1.04
N LYS A 80 10.12 9.84 1.93
CA LYS A 80 11.09 10.90 1.57
C LYS A 80 12.05 10.45 0.48
N ALA A 81 12.60 9.24 0.59
CA ALA A 81 13.49 8.68 -0.43
C ALA A 81 12.80 8.58 -1.80
N ALA A 82 11.56 8.08 -1.84
CA ALA A 82 10.79 8.01 -3.08
C ALA A 82 10.54 9.41 -3.71
N ILE A 83 10.21 10.41 -2.88
CA ILE A 83 10.01 11.79 -3.36
C ILE A 83 11.30 12.36 -3.97
N HIS A 84 12.45 12.13 -3.35
CA HIS A 84 13.73 12.64 -3.83
C HIS A 84 14.21 11.96 -5.11
N GLN A 85 13.97 10.65 -5.27
CA GLN A 85 14.38 9.90 -6.47
C GLN A 85 13.65 10.39 -7.73
N THR A 86 12.36 10.70 -7.64
CA THR A 86 11.58 11.19 -8.79
C THR A 86 11.88 12.65 -9.12
N GLY A 87 12.41 13.43 -8.16
CA GLY A 87 12.78 14.83 -8.34
C GLY A 87 14.09 15.06 -9.12
N GLY A 88 14.88 14.02 -9.38
CA GLY A 88 16.18 14.11 -10.06
C GLY A 88 16.19 13.74 -11.55
N SER A 89 15.03 13.44 -12.15
CA SER A 89 14.91 13.12 -13.59
C SER A 89 14.47 14.33 -14.43
N ALA A 90 15.02 15.51 -14.15
CA ALA A 90 14.84 16.74 -14.93
C ALA A 90 16.16 17.18 -15.54
#